data_AF-A0AAU9AVM3-F1
#
_entry.id   AF-A0AAU9AVM3-F1
#
_cell.length_a   1.000
_cell.length_b   1.000
_cell.length_c   1.000
_cell.angle_alpha   90.00
_cell.angle_beta   90.00
_cell.angle_gamma   90.00
#
_symmetry.space_group_name_H-M   'P 1'
#
loop_
_entity.id
_entity.type
_entity.pdbx_description
1 polymer ?
#
loop_
_entity_poly.entity_id
_entity_poly.type
_entity_poly.pdbx_seq_one_letter_code
_entity_poly.pdbx_strand_id
1 'polypeptide(L)'
;MPALLLLLVSLIACAKTPMHPVYPKASVQPVSATRLADGEIRLKFLVPVESMYFASGVDYEVSGQTLRVTIVRCPIRGECSPMLRRATPVAADRIAEIRLPNLGARVVLVHADGEEQILP
;
A
#
# COMPACT_ATOMS: atom_id res chain seq x y z
N MET A 1 -31.89 31.35 38.04
CA MET A 1 -32.28 31.22 36.62
C MET A 1 -31.27 32.01 35.78
N PRO A 2 -30.72 31.53 34.66
CA PRO A 2 -30.32 30.18 34.21
C PRO A 2 -28.79 30.09 33.98
N ALA A 3 -28.16 28.93 34.17
CA ALA A 3 -27.66 28.02 33.12
C ALA A 3 -26.70 28.63 32.09
N LEU A 4 -25.42 28.26 32.15
CA LEU A 4 -24.66 27.97 30.92
C LEU A 4 -23.61 26.90 31.16
N LEU A 5 -24.01 25.67 30.83
CA LEU A 5 -23.18 24.53 30.50
C LEU A 5 -22.33 24.89 29.27
N LEU A 6 -21.05 24.53 29.24
CA LEU A 6 -20.35 24.19 27.99
C LEU A 6 -19.10 23.36 28.32
N LEU A 7 -19.28 22.04 28.23
CA LEU A 7 -18.18 21.08 28.15
C LEU A 7 -17.37 21.34 26.88
N LEU A 8 -16.10 21.69 27.04
CA LEU A 8 -15.12 21.68 25.96
C LEU A 8 -14.45 20.29 25.92
N VAL A 9 -15.12 19.33 25.28
CA VAL A 9 -14.48 18.08 24.85
C VAL A 9 -13.96 18.30 23.44
N SER A 10 -12.74 18.86 23.34
CA SER A 10 -12.00 18.91 22.08
C SER A 10 -11.35 17.54 21.86
N LEU A 11 -12.11 16.58 21.34
CA LEU A 11 -11.51 15.41 20.68
C LEU A 11 -10.82 15.92 19.41
N ILE A 12 -9.52 16.18 19.52
CA ILE A 12 -8.64 16.31 18.36
C ILE A 12 -8.61 14.93 17.72
N ALA A 13 -9.52 14.71 16.77
CA ALA A 13 -9.55 13.53 15.93
C ALA A 13 -8.20 13.42 15.22
N CYS A 14 -7.61 12.22 15.27
CA CYS A 14 -6.35 11.86 14.62
C CYS A 14 -6.25 12.49 13.23
N ALA A 15 -5.24 13.32 13.02
CA ALA A 15 -4.74 13.61 11.68
C ALA A 15 -4.12 12.32 11.12
N LYS A 16 -4.96 11.47 10.54
CA LYS A 16 -4.50 10.33 9.75
C LYS A 16 -3.98 10.94 8.46
N THR A 17 -2.65 10.95 8.30
CA THR A 17 -1.95 11.32 7.07
C THR A 17 -2.73 10.74 5.88
N PRO A 18 -2.96 11.50 4.79
CA PRO A 18 -3.74 10.98 3.66
C PRO A 18 -3.01 9.75 3.10
N MET A 19 -3.49 8.58 3.51
CA MET A 19 -3.03 7.31 3.00
C MET A 19 -3.40 7.32 1.53
N HIS A 20 -2.39 7.19 0.65
CA HIS A 20 -2.63 7.19 -0.78
C HIS A 20 -3.77 6.22 -1.11
N PRO A 21 -4.60 6.51 -2.15
CA PRO A 21 -5.59 5.54 -2.59
C PRO A 21 -4.94 4.17 -2.80
N VAL A 22 -5.65 3.13 -2.40
CA VAL A 22 -5.19 1.73 -2.51
C VAL A 22 -6.02 1.03 -3.57
N TYR A 23 -5.43 0.04 -4.25
CA TYR A 23 -6.16 -0.77 -5.21
C TYR A 23 -7.05 -1.81 -4.51
N PRO A 24 -8.28 -2.07 -5.02
CA PRO A 24 -9.00 -3.29 -4.67
C PRO A 24 -8.25 -4.50 -5.23
N LYS A 25 -8.39 -5.65 -4.58
CA LYS A 25 -7.64 -6.87 -4.90
C LYS A 25 -7.71 -7.23 -6.38
N ALA A 26 -8.91 -7.24 -6.95
CA ALA A 26 -9.14 -7.67 -8.34
C ALA A 26 -8.38 -6.82 -9.39
N SER A 27 -8.01 -5.57 -9.08
CA SER A 27 -7.36 -4.67 -10.05
C SER A 27 -5.86 -4.93 -10.24
N VAL A 28 -5.21 -5.65 -9.32
CA VAL A 28 -3.76 -5.87 -9.30
C VAL A 28 -3.36 -7.33 -9.44
N GLN A 29 -4.33 -8.21 -9.69
CA GLN A 29 -4.09 -9.64 -9.90
C GLN A 29 -3.60 -9.93 -11.34
N PRO A 30 -2.72 -10.92 -11.53
CA PRO A 30 -2.18 -11.83 -10.52
C PRO A 30 -1.13 -11.16 -9.62
N VAL A 31 -1.15 -11.52 -8.33
CA VAL A 31 -0.11 -11.15 -7.35
C VAL A 31 0.67 -12.39 -6.93
N SER A 32 2.00 -12.28 -6.84
CA SER A 32 2.84 -13.31 -6.24
C SER A 32 3.97 -12.70 -5.41
N ALA A 33 4.35 -13.40 -4.35
CA ALA A 33 5.45 -12.99 -3.48
C ALA A 33 6.40 -14.17 -3.24
N THR A 34 7.70 -13.91 -3.17
CA THR A 34 8.71 -14.95 -2.90
C THR A 34 9.84 -14.37 -2.07
N ARG A 35 10.27 -15.09 -1.03
CA ARG A 35 11.47 -14.75 -0.25
C ARG A 35 12.71 -15.08 -1.09
N LEU A 36 13.63 -14.14 -1.17
CA LEU A 36 14.91 -14.28 -1.85
C LEU A 36 16.02 -14.62 -0.84
N ALA A 37 17.11 -15.24 -1.33
CA ALA A 37 18.23 -15.66 -0.49
C ALA A 37 19.03 -14.49 0.11
N ASP A 38 18.92 -13.30 -0.48
CA ASP A 38 19.55 -12.05 -0.04
C ASP A 38 18.79 -11.33 1.08
N GLY A 39 17.72 -11.94 1.62
CA GLY A 39 16.91 -11.33 2.67
C GLY A 39 15.88 -10.32 2.15
N GLU A 40 15.63 -10.30 0.84
CA GLU A 40 14.55 -9.51 0.25
C GLU A 40 13.30 -10.37 -0.04
N ILE A 41 12.18 -9.72 -0.31
CA ILE A 41 10.98 -10.32 -0.88
C ILE A 41 10.81 -9.76 -2.28
N ARG A 42 10.67 -10.64 -3.26
CA ARG A 42 10.22 -10.28 -4.60
C ARG A 42 8.70 -10.28 -4.62
N LEU A 43 8.09 -9.12 -4.83
CA LEU A 43 6.66 -8.95 -5.07
C LEU A 43 6.41 -8.68 -6.55
N LYS A 44 5.48 -9.43 -7.15
CA LYS A 44 4.98 -9.21 -8.49
C LYS A 44 3.48 -8.95 -8.49
N PHE A 45 3.04 -8.01 -9.31
CA PHE A 45 1.62 -7.67 -9.45
C PHE A 45 1.31 -7.10 -10.83
N LEU A 46 0.05 -7.21 -11.27
CA LEU A 46 -0.44 -6.57 -12.49
C LEU A 46 -0.53 -5.06 -12.31
N VAL A 47 0.04 -4.30 -13.25
CA VAL A 47 -0.13 -2.85 -13.36
C VAL A 47 -1.40 -2.55 -14.16
N PRO A 48 -2.47 -2.03 -13.53
CA PRO A 48 -3.68 -1.67 -14.24
C PRO A 48 -3.46 -0.47 -15.14
N VAL A 49 -4.23 -0.42 -16.23
CA VAL A 49 -4.28 0.75 -17.12
C VAL A 49 -5.41 1.65 -16.65
N GLU A 50 -5.08 2.88 -16.30
CA GLU A 50 -6.01 3.87 -15.79
C GLU A 50 -5.75 5.22 -16.43
N SER A 51 -6.80 6.04 -16.54
CA SER A 51 -6.73 7.37 -17.15
C SER A 51 -6.41 8.51 -16.18
N MET A 52 -6.61 8.28 -14.87
CA MET A 52 -6.45 9.29 -13.82
C MET A 52 -5.43 8.90 -12.74
N TYR A 53 -5.05 7.63 -12.71
CA TYR A 53 -4.17 7.05 -11.70
C TYR A 53 -3.12 6.14 -12.33
N PHE A 54 -2.13 5.72 -11.55
CA PHE A 54 -1.17 4.70 -11.93
C PHE A 54 -0.58 4.00 -10.69
N ALA A 55 -0.19 2.74 -10.88
CA ALA A 55 0.55 1.99 -9.86
C ALA A 55 2.02 2.41 -9.87
N SER A 56 2.39 3.27 -8.92
CA SER A 56 3.71 3.89 -8.83
C SER A 56 4.75 3.02 -8.11
N GLY A 57 4.28 2.08 -7.30
CA GLY A 57 5.13 1.39 -6.33
C GLY A 57 4.32 0.83 -5.17
N VAL A 58 5.01 0.65 -4.04
CA VAL A 58 4.43 0.15 -2.80
C VAL A 58 4.89 0.97 -1.60
N ASP A 59 3.99 1.09 -0.63
CA ASP A 59 4.29 1.48 0.75
C ASP A 59 4.31 0.22 1.61
N TYR A 60 5.12 0.23 2.66
CA TYR A 60 5.15 -0.88 3.61
C TYR A 60 5.40 -0.41 5.04
N GLU A 61 4.84 -1.14 5.99
CA GLU A 61 5.03 -0.91 7.42
C GLU A 61 5.15 -2.23 8.16
N VAL A 62 5.80 -2.22 9.32
CA VAL A 62 5.87 -3.38 10.20
C VAL A 62 4.91 -3.18 11.36
N SER A 63 3.98 -4.11 11.54
CA SER A 63 3.05 -4.15 12.67
C SER A 63 3.23 -5.46 13.41
N GLY A 64 3.94 -5.43 14.54
CA GLY A 64 4.33 -6.64 15.27
C GLY A 64 5.24 -7.53 14.42
N GLN A 65 4.79 -8.76 14.12
CA GLN A 65 5.51 -9.71 13.28
C GLN A 65 5.05 -9.72 11.82
N THR A 66 4.22 -8.74 11.42
CA THR A 66 3.63 -8.68 10.09
C THR A 66 4.22 -7.52 9.30
N LEU A 67 4.80 -7.82 8.14
CA LEU A 67 5.09 -6.82 7.11
C LEU A 67 3.81 -6.56 6.32
N ARG A 68 3.26 -5.36 6.44
CA ARG A 68 2.06 -4.93 5.73
C ARG A 68 2.52 -4.14 4.50
N VAL A 69 2.07 -4.54 3.33
CA VAL A 69 2.46 -3.94 2.05
C VAL A 69 1.21 -3.39 1.39
N THR A 70 1.31 -2.24 0.72
CA THR A 70 0.19 -1.59 0.02
C THR A 70 0.66 -1.20 -1.37
N ILE A 71 -0.04 -1.60 -2.43
CA ILE A 71 0.23 -1.09 -3.79
C ILE A 71 -0.41 0.29 -3.90
N VAL A 72 0.43 1.30 -4.12
CA VAL A 72 0.03 2.70 -4.10
C VAL A 72 -0.59 3.09 -5.43
N ARG A 73 -1.82 3.60 -5.39
CA ARG A 73 -2.54 4.16 -6.54
C ARG A 73 -2.37 5.68 -6.56
N CYS A 74 -1.36 6.14 -7.30
CA CYS A 74 -1.05 7.55 -7.40
C CYS A 74 -1.93 8.25 -8.43
N PRO A 75 -2.39 9.49 -8.18
CA PRO A 75 -2.99 10.30 -9.23
C PRO A 75 -1.94 10.71 -10.26
N ILE A 76 -2.30 10.81 -11.54
CA ILE A 76 -1.40 11.29 -12.60
C ILE A 76 -1.03 12.76 -12.37
N ARG A 77 -1.94 13.53 -11.75
CA ARG A 77 -1.73 14.93 -11.38
C ARG A 77 -1.66 15.05 -9.87
N GLY A 78 -0.61 15.69 -9.37
CA GLY A 78 -0.37 15.88 -7.94
C GLY A 78 0.86 15.11 -7.47
N GLU A 79 1.20 15.31 -6.20
CA GLU A 79 2.33 14.62 -5.58
C GLU A 79 1.95 13.21 -5.18
N CYS A 80 2.87 12.28 -5.44
CA CYS A 80 2.76 10.92 -4.96
C CYS A 80 4.15 10.29 -4.96
N SER A 81 4.59 9.81 -3.81
CA SER A 81 5.92 9.21 -3.66
C SER A 81 5.80 7.95 -2.81
N PRO A 82 5.65 6.76 -3.43
CA PRO A 82 5.67 5.52 -2.68
C PRO A 82 7.05 5.30 -2.05
N MET A 83 7.11 4.56 -0.95
CA MET A 83 8.37 4.19 -0.29
C MET A 83 9.30 3.42 -1.23
N LEU A 84 8.75 2.51 -2.02
CA LEU A 84 9.48 1.78 -3.06
C LEU A 84 8.82 1.98 -4.41
N ARG A 85 9.55 2.62 -5.33
CA ARG A 85 9.08 2.89 -6.68
C ARG A 85 9.20 1.65 -7.56
N ARG A 86 8.18 1.42 -8.38
CA ARG A 86 8.21 0.43 -9.45
C ARG A 86 9.15 0.91 -10.56
N ALA A 87 9.88 -0.01 -11.18
CA ALA A 87 10.66 0.28 -12.39
C ALA A 87 9.76 0.74 -13.56
N THR A 88 10.21 1.72 -14.32
CA THR A 88 9.54 2.22 -15.53
C THR A 88 10.47 2.16 -16.74
N PRO A 89 9.98 1.80 -17.94
CA PRO A 89 8.59 1.47 -18.29
C PRO A 89 8.13 0.14 -17.69
N VAL A 90 6.81 -0.11 -17.65
CA VAL A 90 6.30 -1.46 -17.31
C VAL A 90 6.65 -2.43 -18.44
N ALA A 91 6.94 -3.68 -18.11
CA ALA A 91 7.12 -4.73 -19.10
C ALA A 91 5.84 -4.95 -19.94
N ALA A 92 5.97 -5.58 -21.10
CA ALA A 92 4.86 -5.77 -22.05
C ALA A 92 3.71 -6.61 -21.46
N ASP A 93 4.01 -7.54 -20.55
CA ASP A 93 3.03 -8.34 -19.80
C ASP A 93 2.31 -7.55 -18.69
N ARG A 94 2.73 -6.30 -18.47
CA ARG A 94 2.25 -5.40 -17.41
C ARG A 94 2.49 -5.92 -16.00
N ILE A 95 3.44 -6.83 -15.81
CA ILE A 95 3.81 -7.29 -14.47
C ILE A 95 4.90 -6.39 -13.91
N ALA A 96 4.61 -5.75 -12.78
CA ALA A 96 5.59 -5.07 -11.96
C ALA A 96 6.40 -6.09 -11.16
N GLU A 97 7.68 -5.82 -10.95
CA GLU A 97 8.49 -6.50 -9.93
C GLU A 97 9.05 -5.44 -8.97
N ILE A 98 8.87 -5.65 -7.67
CA ILE A 98 9.42 -4.81 -6.60
C ILE A 98 10.14 -5.71 -5.60
N ARG A 99 11.31 -5.24 -5.15
CA ARG A 99 12.04 -5.86 -4.04
C ARG A 99 11.76 -5.10 -2.75
N LEU A 100 11.29 -5.83 -1.74
CA LEU A 100 10.96 -5.33 -0.41
C LEU A 100 11.97 -5.88 0.59
N PRO A 101 12.32 -5.14 1.65
CA PRO A 101 13.08 -5.74 2.75
C PRO A 101 12.22 -6.77 3.49
N ASN A 102 12.80 -7.91 3.85
CA ASN A 102 12.10 -8.92 4.63
C ASN A 102 12.13 -8.61 6.14
N LEU A 103 11.20 -7.77 6.60
CA LEU A 103 11.17 -7.27 7.98
C LEU A 103 10.10 -7.94 8.88
N GLY A 104 9.35 -8.91 8.35
CA GLY A 104 8.23 -9.55 9.06
C GLY A 104 8.27 -11.06 8.96
N ALA A 105 7.80 -11.73 10.01
CA ALA A 105 7.61 -13.17 9.99
C ALA A 105 6.61 -13.55 8.91
N ARG A 106 5.50 -12.82 8.80
CA ARG A 106 4.48 -12.96 7.74
C ARG A 106 4.34 -11.70 6.91
N VAL A 107 3.82 -11.82 5.70
CA VAL A 107 3.59 -10.68 4.79
C VAL A 107 2.14 -10.62 4.36
N VAL A 108 1.52 -9.46 4.55
CA VAL A 108 0.13 -9.18 4.19
C VAL A 108 0.11 -8.06 3.16
N LEU A 109 -0.58 -8.29 2.04
CA LEU A 109 -0.94 -7.26 1.08
C LEU A 109 -2.27 -6.64 1.51
N VAL A 110 -2.27 -5.33 1.71
CA VAL A 110 -3.44 -4.54 2.08
C VAL A 110 -4.04 -3.96 0.79
N HIS A 111 -5.33 -4.23 0.60
CA HIS A 111 -6.15 -3.74 -0.50
C HIS A 111 -7.21 -2.77 0.03
N ALA A 112 -7.86 -2.04 -0.88
CA ALA A 112 -8.98 -1.18 -0.52
C ALA A 112 -10.20 -1.96 0.00
N ASP A 113 -10.34 -3.22 -0.41
CA ASP A 113 -11.46 -4.12 -0.14
C ASP A 113 -11.12 -5.25 0.85
N GLY A 114 -9.91 -5.27 1.42
CA GLY A 114 -9.52 -6.25 2.43
C GLY A 114 -8.01 -6.48 2.54
N GLU A 115 -7.63 -7.52 3.27
CA GLU A 115 -6.23 -7.91 3.47
C GLU A 115 -6.01 -9.35 2.98
N GLU A 116 -4.86 -9.62 2.37
CA GLU A 116 -4.47 -10.95 1.90
C GLU A 116 -3.08 -11.30 2.43
N GLN A 117 -2.95 -12.44 3.14
CA GLN A 117 -1.64 -12.96 3.49
C GLN A 117 -0.99 -13.59 2.25
N ILE A 118 0.14 -13.03 1.82
CA ILE A 118 0.86 -13.45 0.60
C ILE A 118 2.12 -14.29 0.90
N LEU A 119 2.66 -14.20 2.12
CA LEU A 119 3.72 -15.07 2.63
C LEU A 119 3.48 -15.40 4.11
N PRO A 120 3.80 -16.63 4.56
CA PRO A 120 3.80 -16.99 5.98
C PRO A 120 4.94 -16.32 6.72
#